data_AF-A0A0N4VXL4-F1
#
_entry.id   AF-A0A0N4VXL4-F1
#
_cell.length_a   1.000
_cell.length_b   1.000
_cell.length_c   1.000
_cell.angle_alpha   90.00
_cell.angle_beta   90.00
_cell.angle_gamma   90.00
#
_symmetry.space_group_name_H-M   'P 1'
#
loop_
_entity.id
_entity.type
_entity.pdbx_description
1 polymer ?
#
loop_
_entity_poly.entity_id
_entity_poly.type
_entity_poly.pdbx_seq_one_letter_code
_entity_poly.pdbx_strand_id
1 'polypeptide(L)'
;MLADFENTEYTMNHNATMIWLNAYETHLEREKNELNIEKPVNSSEWYHRCRDWLLVAGGRRLWEKDMVWGQNEEDFYTLKAFRFQLGLRNYRTPTDHTHSCKLMREIASRYSDYNVTTFHEYYPFADQYLELKPSLQQNFTLGLLSMFAVTVIMIPDARAALAVVLCIASINAGVMGFMTFWGVNLDSVSMITVRYQSI
;
A
#
# COMPACT_ATOMS: atom_id res chain seq x y z
N MET A 1 17.13 6.14 -0.38
CA MET A 1 15.91 5.62 0.28
C MET A 1 14.86 6.70 0.47
N LEU A 2 15.01 7.64 1.41
CA LEU A 2 13.94 8.63 1.69
C LEU A 2 13.59 9.51 0.48
N ALA A 3 14.59 9.95 -0.29
CA ALA A 3 14.38 10.75 -1.50
C ALA A 3 13.59 10.01 -2.62
N ASP A 4 13.65 8.67 -2.66
CA ASP A 4 12.89 7.86 -3.62
C ASP A 4 11.42 7.75 -3.22
N PHE A 5 11.15 7.76 -1.91
CA PHE A 5 9.80 7.81 -1.36
C PHE A 5 9.20 9.22 -1.47
N GLU A 6 10.02 10.28 -1.42
CA GLU A 6 9.59 11.68 -1.51
C GLU A 6 9.32 12.18 -2.94
N ASN A 7 10.00 11.61 -3.95
CA ASN A 7 9.89 12.05 -5.34
C ASN A 7 8.97 11.15 -6.17
N THR A 8 7.76 10.88 -5.68
CA THR A 8 6.75 10.12 -6.44
C THR A 8 5.59 11.02 -6.85
N GLU A 9 4.85 10.64 -7.90
CA GLU A 9 3.69 11.39 -8.37
C GLU A 9 2.61 11.59 -7.29
N TYR A 10 2.59 10.69 -6.30
CA TYR A 10 1.62 10.65 -5.20
C TYR A 10 2.20 11.10 -3.85
N THR A 11 3.47 11.50 -3.78
CA THR A 11 4.08 12.03 -2.55
C THR A 11 4.42 13.50 -2.70
N MET A 12 4.34 14.22 -1.61
CA MET A 12 4.83 15.59 -1.53
C MET A 12 6.34 15.58 -1.30
N ASN A 13 7.03 16.61 -1.83
CA ASN A 13 8.45 16.85 -1.60
C ASN A 13 8.79 16.90 -0.10
N HIS A 14 10.08 16.87 0.24
CA HIS A 14 10.68 16.89 1.59
C HIS A 14 9.98 17.77 2.66
N ASN A 15 9.27 18.83 2.25
CA ASN A 15 8.50 19.69 3.16
C ASN A 15 7.31 18.99 3.85
N ALA A 16 6.87 17.83 3.35
CA ALA A 16 5.74 17.08 3.91
C ALA A 16 6.14 15.74 4.52
N THR A 17 7.44 15.45 4.66
CA THR A 17 7.92 14.28 5.37
C THR A 17 8.24 14.63 6.81
N MET A 18 7.64 13.88 7.73
CA MET A 18 7.98 13.97 9.15
C MET A 18 8.92 12.81 9.49
N ILE A 19 10.19 13.16 9.71
CA ILE A 19 11.23 12.26 10.20
C ILE A 19 11.88 12.79 11.48
N TRP A 20 12.08 11.92 12.45
CA TRP A 20 12.63 12.29 13.76
C TRP A 20 14.08 12.76 13.68
N LEU A 21 14.81 12.28 12.66
CA LEU A 21 16.21 12.60 12.45
C LEU A 21 16.43 14.10 12.24
N ASN A 22 15.57 14.76 11.46
CA ASN A 22 15.66 16.22 11.23
C ASN A 22 15.43 17.00 12.53
N ALA A 23 14.46 16.56 13.35
CA ALA A 23 14.17 17.16 14.64
C ALA A 23 15.32 16.96 15.64
N TYR A 24 15.95 15.78 15.62
CA TYR A 24 17.12 15.47 16.44
C TYR A 24 18.36 16.26 15.99
N GLU A 25 18.59 16.42 14.69
CA GLU A 25 19.68 17.24 14.17
C GLU A 25 19.51 18.72 14.55
N THR A 26 18.29 19.25 14.41
CA THR A 26 17.96 20.62 14.87
C THR A 26 18.21 20.77 16.38
N HIS A 27 17.94 19.72 17.16
CA HIS A 27 18.23 19.72 18.59
C HIS A 27 19.74 19.77 18.87
N LEU A 28 20.54 18.93 18.20
CA LEU A 28 22.00 18.92 18.34
C LEU A 28 22.61 20.27 17.94
N GLU A 29 22.07 20.94 16.92
CA GLU A 29 22.49 22.29 16.53
C GLU A 29 22.15 23.33 17.59
N ARG A 30 20.97 23.25 18.22
CA ARG A 30 20.60 24.12 19.33
C ARG A 30 21.51 23.91 20.54
N GLU A 31 21.81 22.67 20.90
CA GLU A 31 22.74 22.36 21.99
C GLU A 31 24.16 22.87 21.69
N LYS A 32 24.60 22.78 20.43
CA LYS A 32 25.88 23.34 20.01
C LYS A 32 25.91 24.87 20.14
N ASN A 33 24.84 25.55 19.73
CA ASN A 33 24.79 27.01 19.72
C ASN A 33 24.53 27.63 21.10
N GLU A 34 23.71 27.00 21.94
CA GLU A 34 23.31 27.51 23.25
C GLU A 34 24.19 27.00 24.39
N LEU A 35 24.64 25.74 24.30
CA LEU A 35 25.35 25.04 25.38
C LEU A 35 26.81 24.71 25.04
N ASN A 36 27.29 25.04 23.83
CA ASN A 36 28.65 24.72 23.33
C ASN A 36 29.01 23.23 23.43
N ILE A 37 28.02 22.33 23.35
CA ILE A 37 28.25 20.88 23.37
C ILE A 37 28.56 20.42 21.94
N GLU A 38 29.70 19.75 21.75
CA GLU A 38 30.07 19.23 20.43
C GLU A 38 29.16 18.07 19.99
N LYS A 39 29.03 17.90 18.66
CA LYS A 39 28.27 16.79 18.06
C LYS A 39 28.90 15.45 18.48
N PRO A 40 28.11 14.41 18.75
CA PRO A 40 28.62 13.11 19.20
C PRO A 40 29.57 12.52 18.15
N VAL A 41 30.72 12.02 18.59
CA VAL A 41 31.78 11.49 17.70
C VAL A 41 31.67 9.96 17.56
N ASN A 42 31.07 9.30 18.56
CA ASN A 42 30.89 7.85 18.58
C ASN A 42 29.43 7.44 18.35
N SER A 43 29.22 6.30 17.68
CA SER A 43 27.88 5.76 17.43
C SER A 43 27.13 5.41 18.72
N SER A 44 27.81 4.89 19.75
CA SER A 44 27.18 4.60 21.04
C SER A 44 26.70 5.88 21.74
N GLU A 45 27.54 6.91 21.75
CA GLU A 45 27.21 8.23 22.30
C GLU A 45 26.02 8.84 21.58
N TRP A 46 25.95 8.68 20.25
CA TRP A 46 24.83 9.13 19.46
C TRP A 46 23.52 8.46 19.88
N TYR A 47 23.51 7.14 20.11
CA TYR A 47 22.30 6.42 20.57
C TYR A 47 21.88 6.86 21.98
N HIS A 48 22.83 7.06 22.90
CA HIS A 48 22.53 7.56 24.24
C HIS A 48 21.93 8.97 24.21
N ARG A 49 22.56 9.90 23.50
CA ARG A 49 22.05 11.28 23.37
C ARG A 49 20.70 11.34 22.65
N CYS A 50 20.49 10.48 21.66
CA CYS A 50 19.20 10.38 20.95
C CYS A 50 18.09 9.93 21.89
N ARG A 51 18.36 8.95 22.76
CA ARG A 51 17.42 8.48 23.78
C ARG A 51 17.15 9.55 24.85
N ASP A 52 18.18 10.25 25.30
CA ASP A 52 18.03 11.32 26.30
C ASP A 52 17.22 12.49 25.72
N TRP A 53 17.45 12.84 24.45
CA TRP A 53 16.63 13.80 23.73
C TRP A 53 15.15 13.36 23.66
N LEU A 54 14.92 12.08 23.34
CA LEU A 54 13.58 11.52 23.26
C LEU A 54 12.85 11.57 24.61
N LEU A 55 13.55 11.27 25.71
CA LEU A 55 12.95 11.19 27.05
C LEU A 55 12.81 12.55 27.75
N VAL A 56 13.79 13.43 27.62
CA VAL A 56 13.95 14.64 28.46
C VAL A 56 13.69 15.93 27.67
N ALA A 57 14.17 16.03 26.43
CA ALA A 57 14.25 17.30 25.69
C ALA A 57 13.00 17.64 24.84
N GLY A 58 11.89 16.94 25.06
CA GLY A 58 10.60 17.24 24.42
C GLY A 58 10.27 16.40 23.17
N GLY A 59 11.17 15.53 22.72
CA GLY A 59 10.90 14.57 21.63
C GLY A 59 9.78 13.58 21.96
N ARG A 60 9.54 13.33 23.26
CA ARG A 60 8.58 12.36 23.79
C ARG A 60 7.16 12.52 23.22
N ARG A 61 6.66 13.75 23.12
CA ARG A 61 5.25 14.00 22.73
C ARG A 61 4.95 13.60 21.29
N LEU A 62 5.93 13.72 20.39
CA LEU A 62 5.76 13.43 18.97
C LEU A 62 6.32 12.05 18.58
N TRP A 63 7.45 11.65 19.15
CA TRP A 63 8.26 10.55 18.62
C TRP A 63 8.39 9.33 19.54
N GLU A 64 7.83 9.36 20.76
CA GLU A 64 7.93 8.23 21.71
C GLU A 64 7.34 6.93 21.12
N LYS A 65 6.27 7.04 20.33
CA LYS A 65 5.63 5.89 19.67
C LYS A 65 6.24 5.57 18.30
N ASP A 66 7.19 6.39 17.85
CA ASP A 66 7.77 6.31 16.51
C ASP A 66 9.08 5.54 16.51
N MET A 67 9.67 5.33 17.69
CA MET A 67 10.97 4.71 17.87
C MET A 67 10.88 3.54 18.86
N VAL A 68 11.33 2.37 18.44
CA VAL A 68 11.42 1.18 19.29
C VAL A 68 12.88 0.92 19.63
N TRP A 69 13.19 1.01 20.91
CA TRP A 69 14.53 0.78 21.45
C TRP A 69 14.66 -0.64 21.97
N GLY A 70 15.75 -1.29 21.63
CA GLY A 70 16.19 -2.56 22.20
C GLY A 70 17.32 -2.35 23.18
N GLN A 71 17.30 -3.11 24.27
CA GLN A 71 18.44 -3.25 25.17
C GLN A 71 19.14 -4.57 24.84
N ASN A 72 20.44 -4.50 24.53
CA ASN A 72 21.30 -5.69 24.46
C ASN A 72 21.95 -5.93 25.84
N GLU A 73 22.44 -7.15 26.07
CA GLU A 73 23.01 -7.62 27.33
C GLU A 73 24.22 -6.79 27.83
N GLU A 74 24.84 -6.00 26.95
CA GLU A 74 26.01 -5.15 27.23
C GLU A 74 25.66 -3.64 27.29
N ASP A 75 24.49 -3.29 27.82
CA ASP A 75 24.08 -1.90 28.12
C ASP A 75 24.07 -0.90 26.93
N PHE A 76 24.21 -1.39 25.71
CA PHE A 76 24.03 -0.60 24.50
C PHE A 76 22.54 -0.52 24.12
N TYR A 77 22.01 0.71 24.09
CA TYR A 77 20.71 0.98 23.49
C TYR A 77 20.83 0.96 21.96
N THR A 78 20.12 0.04 21.32
CA THR A 78 20.07 -0.05 19.87
C THR A 78 18.67 0.31 19.38
N LEU A 79 18.60 1.10 18.31
CA LEU A 79 17.32 1.42 17.66
C LEU A 79 16.91 0.21 16.82
N LYS A 80 15.85 -0.50 17.23
CA LYS A 80 15.37 -1.72 16.54
C LYS A 80 14.44 -1.40 15.38
N ALA A 81 13.57 -0.43 15.55
CA ALA A 81 12.64 0.00 14.52
C ALA A 81 12.32 1.49 14.69
N PHE A 82 12.04 2.15 13.57
CA PHE A 82 11.50 3.49 13.57
C PHE A 82 10.45 3.63 12.47
N ARG A 83 9.52 4.55 12.64
CA ARG A 83 8.58 4.97 11.59
C ARG A 83 8.90 6.39 11.13
N PHE A 84 8.57 6.67 9.89
CA PHE A 84 8.55 8.02 9.33
C PHE A 84 7.24 8.19 8.58
N GLN A 85 6.73 9.42 8.55
CA GLN A 85 5.45 9.73 7.91
C GLN A 85 5.73 10.54 6.65
N LEU A 86 5.02 10.21 5.56
CA LEU A 86 5.09 10.97 4.32
C LEU A 86 3.73 11.57 4.00
N GLY A 87 3.73 12.84 3.62
CA GLY A 87 2.56 13.48 3.05
C GLY A 87 2.29 12.95 1.64
N LEU A 88 1.09 12.40 1.43
CA LEU A 88 0.59 12.03 0.12
C LEU A 88 -0.07 13.23 -0.57
N ARG A 89 0.05 13.32 -1.89
CA ARG A 89 -0.62 14.32 -2.74
C ARG A 89 -1.53 13.63 -3.72
N ASN A 90 -2.61 14.32 -4.10
CA ASN A 90 -3.50 13.91 -5.19
C ASN A 90 -4.15 12.53 -4.99
N TYR A 91 -4.56 12.25 -3.75
CA TYR A 91 -5.15 10.98 -3.33
C TYR A 91 -6.68 11.05 -3.41
N ARG A 92 -7.24 11.19 -4.63
CA ARG A 92 -8.69 11.50 -4.81
C ARG A 92 -9.53 10.38 -5.38
N THR A 93 -8.95 9.46 -6.15
CA THR A 93 -9.69 8.35 -6.76
C THR A 93 -9.29 6.99 -6.19
N PRO A 94 -10.21 5.99 -6.17
CA PRO A 94 -9.88 4.62 -5.75
C PRO A 94 -8.75 3.99 -6.59
N THR A 95 -8.68 4.35 -7.89
CA THR A 95 -7.58 3.94 -8.76
C THR A 95 -6.25 4.51 -8.30
N ASP A 96 -6.21 5.79 -7.88
CA ASP A 96 -5.00 6.41 -7.34
C ASP A 96 -4.56 5.73 -6.04
N HIS A 97 -5.50 5.31 -5.19
CA HIS A 97 -5.19 4.57 -3.96
C HIS A 97 -4.48 3.26 -4.27
N THR A 98 -4.98 2.50 -5.24
CA THR A 98 -4.39 1.22 -5.64
C THR A 98 -3.03 1.38 -6.31
N HIS A 99 -2.88 2.41 -7.15
CA HIS A 99 -1.63 2.68 -7.84
C HIS A 99 -0.55 3.20 -6.88
N SER A 100 -0.92 4.11 -5.98
CA SER A 100 -0.04 4.59 -4.91
C SER A 100 0.44 3.45 -4.01
N CYS A 101 -0.45 2.53 -3.62
CA CYS A 101 -0.11 1.37 -2.80
C CYS A 101 0.92 0.47 -3.52
N LYS A 102 0.69 0.17 -4.81
CA LYS A 102 1.63 -0.62 -5.63
C LYS A 102 3.00 0.05 -5.75
N LEU A 103 3.01 1.33 -6.09
CA LEU A 103 4.24 2.10 -6.28
C LEU A 103 5.03 2.19 -4.95
N MET A 104 4.36 2.42 -3.83
CA MET A 104 4.98 2.46 -2.51
C MET A 104 5.60 1.10 -2.13
N ARG A 105 4.91 0.00 -2.41
CA ARG A 105 5.42 -1.36 -2.19
C ARG A 105 6.59 -1.70 -3.11
N GLU A 106 6.56 -1.26 -4.36
CA GLU A 106 7.66 -1.46 -5.30
C GLU A 106 8.91 -0.72 -4.82
N ILE A 107 8.78 0.53 -4.38
CA ILE A 107 9.90 1.28 -3.79
C ILE A 107 10.42 0.57 -2.54
N ALA A 108 9.53 0.12 -1.65
CA ALA A 108 9.93 -0.65 -0.47
C ALA A 108 10.68 -1.94 -0.82
N SER A 109 10.26 -2.66 -1.87
CA SER A 109 10.93 -3.88 -2.31
C SER A 109 12.34 -3.66 -2.87
N ARG A 110 12.66 -2.46 -3.38
CA ARG A 110 14.02 -2.12 -3.81
C ARG A 110 15.00 -2.00 -2.64
N TYR A 111 14.48 -1.79 -1.43
CA TYR A 111 15.25 -1.64 -0.21
C TYR A 111 15.04 -2.84 0.72
N SER A 112 15.23 -4.06 0.19
CA SER A 112 15.03 -5.32 0.93
C SER A 112 15.93 -5.45 2.17
N ASP A 113 17.11 -4.82 2.14
CA ASP A 113 18.10 -4.87 3.22
C ASP A 113 17.58 -4.25 4.53
N TYR A 114 16.61 -3.34 4.43
CA TYR A 114 16.02 -2.63 5.57
C TYR A 114 14.63 -3.15 5.97
N ASN A 115 14.10 -4.17 5.29
CA ASN A 115 12.78 -4.78 5.52
C ASN A 115 11.68 -3.75 5.79
N VAL A 116 11.55 -2.79 4.87
CA VAL A 116 10.69 -1.61 5.02
C VAL A 116 9.25 -2.01 4.76
N THR A 117 8.37 -1.71 5.71
CA THR A 117 6.93 -1.93 5.55
C THR A 117 6.21 -0.60 5.43
N THR A 118 5.26 -0.54 4.50
CA THR A 118 4.49 0.67 4.19
C THR A 118 3.07 0.48 4.72
N PHE A 119 2.55 1.46 5.45
CA PHE A 119 1.21 1.38 6.05
C PHE A 119 0.40 2.65 5.75
N HIS A 120 -0.85 2.47 5.36
CA HIS A 120 -1.84 3.53 5.24
C HIS A 120 -3.23 2.98 5.61
N GLU A 121 -4.09 3.79 6.21
CA GLU A 121 -5.44 3.36 6.64
C GLU A 121 -6.30 2.83 5.49
N TYR A 122 -6.11 3.35 4.28
CA TYR A 122 -6.83 2.94 3.07
C TYR A 122 -6.23 1.73 2.33
N TYR A 123 -5.09 1.17 2.77
CA TYR A 123 -4.48 0.02 2.09
C TYR A 123 -5.35 -1.23 2.04
N PRO A 124 -6.11 -1.60 3.08
CA PRO A 124 -7.01 -2.75 3.00
C PRO A 124 -8.03 -2.64 1.86
N PHE A 125 -8.56 -1.45 1.59
CA PHE A 125 -9.50 -1.21 0.49
C PHE A 125 -8.81 -1.30 -0.87
N ALA A 126 -7.60 -0.76 -0.98
CA ALA A 126 -6.80 -0.87 -2.19
C ALA A 126 -6.47 -2.34 -2.49
N ASP A 127 -6.09 -3.12 -1.49
CA ASP A 127 -5.78 -4.54 -1.63
C ASP A 127 -7.01 -5.36 -2.03
N GLN A 128 -8.17 -5.08 -1.44
CA GLN A 128 -9.42 -5.71 -1.85
C GLN A 128 -9.70 -5.48 -3.33
N TYR A 129 -9.53 -4.24 -3.82
CA TYR A 129 -9.76 -3.92 -5.23
C TYR A 129 -8.74 -4.58 -6.18
N LEU A 130 -7.49 -4.74 -5.73
CA LEU A 130 -6.44 -5.41 -6.50
C LEU A 130 -6.72 -6.90 -6.68
N GLU A 131 -7.20 -7.59 -5.64
CA GLU A 131 -7.60 -8.99 -5.71
C GLU A 131 -8.96 -9.20 -6.39
N LEU A 132 -9.83 -8.18 -6.34
CA LEU A 132 -11.16 -8.24 -6.95
C LEU A 132 -11.11 -8.44 -8.47
N LYS A 133 -10.21 -7.72 -9.15
CA LYS A 133 -10.09 -7.75 -10.63
C LYS A 133 -9.79 -9.14 -11.19
N PRO A 134 -8.70 -9.83 -10.79
CA PRO A 134 -8.40 -11.16 -11.31
C PRO A 134 -9.47 -12.18 -10.91
N SER A 135 -10.00 -12.08 -9.69
CA SER A 135 -11.08 -12.97 -9.24
C SER A 135 -12.34 -12.83 -10.10
N LEU A 136 -12.73 -11.62 -10.49
CA LEU A 136 -13.85 -11.36 -11.40
C LEU A 136 -13.65 -12.08 -12.74
N GLN A 137 -12.48 -11.87 -13.36
CA GLN A 137 -12.17 -12.47 -14.65
C GLN A 137 -12.17 -13.99 -14.59
N GLN A 138 -11.60 -14.57 -13.53
CA GLN A 138 -11.59 -16.03 -13.32
C GLN A 138 -13.00 -16.58 -13.15
N ASN A 139 -13.84 -15.95 -12.31
CA ASN A 139 -15.22 -16.38 -12.10
C ASN A 139 -16.04 -16.33 -13.40
N PHE A 140 -15.91 -15.26 -14.19
CA PHE A 140 -16.57 -15.15 -15.49
C PHE A 140 -16.12 -16.26 -16.46
N THR A 141 -14.82 -16.47 -16.56
CA THR A 141 -14.25 -17.48 -17.48
C THR A 141 -14.68 -18.88 -17.08
N LEU A 142 -14.62 -19.20 -15.78
CA LEU A 142 -15.03 -20.50 -15.25
C LEU A 142 -16.53 -20.76 -15.43
N GLY A 143 -17.36 -19.73 -15.23
CA GLY A 143 -18.81 -19.82 -15.49
C GLY A 143 -19.14 -20.04 -16.96
N LEU A 144 -18.44 -19.35 -17.87
CA LEU A 144 -18.64 -19.55 -19.31
C LEU A 144 -18.19 -20.95 -19.76
N LEU A 145 -17.09 -21.45 -19.18
CA LEU A 145 -16.55 -22.77 -19.48
C LEU A 145 -17.46 -23.89 -18.94
N SER A 146 -18.03 -23.74 -17.74
CA SER A 146 -18.96 -24.72 -17.19
C SER A 146 -20.26 -24.79 -18.01
N MET A 147 -20.80 -23.65 -18.43
CA MET A 147 -21.98 -23.59 -19.30
C MET A 147 -21.70 -24.19 -20.69
N PHE A 148 -20.51 -23.96 -21.25
CA PHE A 148 -20.06 -24.62 -22.47
C PHE A 148 -19.99 -26.15 -22.31
N ALA A 149 -19.41 -26.63 -21.20
CA ALA A 149 -19.30 -28.06 -20.94
C ALA A 149 -20.68 -28.74 -20.83
N VAL A 150 -21.62 -28.13 -20.10
CA VAL A 150 -22.98 -28.67 -19.93
C VAL A 150 -23.74 -28.69 -21.27
N THR A 151 -23.66 -27.61 -22.06
CA THR A 151 -24.38 -27.52 -23.34
C THR A 151 -23.86 -28.51 -24.39
N VAL A 152 -22.55 -28.75 -24.44
CA VAL A 152 -21.95 -29.76 -25.34
C VAL A 152 -22.34 -31.19 -24.93
N ILE A 153 -22.42 -31.48 -23.63
CA ILE A 153 -22.84 -32.81 -23.14
C ILE A 153 -24.32 -33.06 -23.42
N MET A 154 -25.17 -32.04 -23.25
CA MET A 154 -26.62 -32.21 -23.29
C MET A 154 -27.20 -32.13 -24.72
N ILE A 155 -26.57 -31.37 -25.63
CA ILE A 155 -27.07 -31.19 -27.00
C ILE A 155 -26.20 -32.01 -27.97
N PRO A 156 -26.74 -33.07 -28.62
CA PRO A 156 -25.98 -33.91 -29.53
C PRO A 156 -25.61 -33.24 -30.87
N ASP A 157 -26.11 -32.03 -31.15
CA ASP A 157 -25.73 -31.22 -32.32
C ASP A 157 -24.73 -30.11 -31.94
N ALA A 158 -23.51 -30.23 -32.44
CA ALA A 158 -22.40 -29.31 -32.13
C ALA A 158 -22.60 -27.89 -32.70
N ARG A 159 -23.38 -27.72 -33.78
CA ARG A 159 -23.64 -26.40 -34.37
C ARG A 159 -24.62 -25.62 -33.51
N ALA A 160 -25.66 -26.29 -33.02
CA ALA A 160 -26.60 -25.72 -32.07
C ALA A 160 -25.91 -25.35 -30.74
N ALA A 161 -25.05 -26.23 -30.21
CA ALA A 161 -24.31 -25.96 -28.97
C ALA A 161 -23.38 -24.73 -29.10
N LEU A 162 -22.64 -24.59 -30.21
CA LEU A 162 -21.79 -23.42 -30.46
C LEU A 162 -22.60 -22.12 -30.57
N ALA A 163 -23.77 -22.15 -31.22
CA ALA A 163 -24.63 -20.98 -31.33
C ALA A 163 -25.14 -20.52 -29.96
N VAL A 164 -25.54 -21.45 -29.08
CA VAL A 164 -25.97 -21.14 -27.71
C VAL A 164 -24.84 -20.48 -26.91
N VAL A 165 -23.63 -21.02 -27.02
CA VAL A 165 -22.46 -20.50 -26.29
C VAL A 165 -22.09 -19.11 -26.78
N LEU A 166 -22.13 -18.85 -28.09
CA LEU A 166 -21.92 -17.51 -28.65
C LEU A 166 -22.98 -16.51 -28.18
N CYS A 167 -24.25 -16.92 -28.08
CA CYS A 167 -25.30 -16.08 -27.51
C CYS A 167 -25.02 -15.73 -26.03
N ILE A 168 -24.62 -16.71 -25.21
CA ILE A 168 -24.28 -16.48 -23.79
C ILE A 168 -23.05 -15.57 -23.67
N ALA A 169 -22.03 -15.79 -24.50
CA ALA A 169 -20.84 -14.94 -24.55
C ALA A 169 -21.21 -13.50 -24.93
N SER A 170 -22.11 -13.32 -25.90
CA SER A 170 -22.61 -12.01 -26.33
C SER A 170 -23.40 -11.30 -25.23
N ILE A 171 -24.22 -12.01 -24.46
CA ILE A 171 -24.97 -11.42 -23.34
C ILE A 171 -23.98 -10.94 -22.26
N ASN A 172 -23.01 -11.76 -21.88
CA ASN A 172 -22.00 -11.40 -20.88
C ASN A 172 -21.13 -10.22 -21.34
N ALA A 173 -20.70 -10.22 -22.60
CA ALA A 173 -19.96 -9.10 -23.19
C ALA A 173 -20.82 -7.82 -23.25
N GLY A 174 -22.11 -7.94 -23.56
CA GLY A 174 -23.06 -6.84 -23.53
C GLY A 174 -23.20 -6.23 -22.14
N VAL A 175 -23.42 -7.05 -21.11
CA VAL A 175 -23.53 -6.58 -19.72
C VAL A 175 -22.27 -5.87 -19.26
N MET A 176 -21.08 -6.46 -19.50
CA MET A 176 -19.80 -5.81 -19.19
C MET A 176 -19.61 -4.50 -19.97
N GLY A 177 -19.98 -4.47 -21.26
CA GLY A 177 -19.92 -3.28 -22.10
C GLY A 177 -20.82 -2.15 -21.60
N PHE A 178 -22.06 -2.46 -21.23
CA PHE A 178 -22.99 -1.48 -20.66
C PHE A 178 -22.53 -0.96 -19.28
N MET A 179 -21.99 -1.82 -18.42
CA MET A 179 -21.41 -1.40 -17.15
C MET A 179 -20.23 -0.43 -17.35
N THR A 180 -19.40 -0.69 -18.37
CA THR A 180 -18.26 0.18 -18.72
C THR A 180 -18.75 1.51 -19.31
N PHE A 181 -19.77 1.49 -20.17
CA PHE A 181 -20.33 2.68 -20.81
C PHE A 181 -21.04 3.62 -19.81
N TRP A 182 -21.72 3.07 -18.80
CA TRP A 182 -22.36 3.86 -17.74
C TRP A 182 -21.35 4.32 -16.65
N GLY A 183 -20.07 3.93 -16.75
CA GLY A 183 -19.06 4.32 -15.77
C GLY A 183 -19.32 3.78 -14.36
N VAL A 184 -20.03 2.65 -14.24
CA VAL A 184 -20.19 1.96 -12.96
C VAL A 184 -18.86 1.31 -12.64
N ASN A 185 -18.19 1.82 -11.60
CA ASN A 185 -17.00 1.17 -11.06
C ASN A 185 -17.38 -0.24 -10.60
N LEU A 186 -16.66 -1.25 -11.10
CA LEU A 186 -16.81 -2.65 -10.67
C LEU A 186 -16.43 -2.75 -9.19
N ASP A 187 -17.43 -2.59 -8.33
CA ASP A 187 -17.29 -2.72 -6.88
C ASP A 187 -17.71 -4.13 -6.43
N SER A 188 -17.33 -4.53 -5.22
CA SER A 188 -17.64 -5.87 -4.67
C SER A 188 -19.15 -6.17 -4.69
N VAL A 189 -19.99 -5.14 -4.60
CA VAL A 189 -21.45 -5.22 -4.69
C VAL A 189 -21.91 -5.59 -6.11
N SER A 190 -21.32 -4.98 -7.15
CA SER A 190 -21.64 -5.29 -8.55
C SER A 190 -21.23 -6.72 -8.91
N MET A 191 -20.10 -7.21 -8.37
CA MET A 191 -19.67 -8.61 -8.56
C MET A 191 -20.70 -9.60 -7.97
N ILE A 192 -21.23 -9.30 -6.79
CA ILE A 192 -22.29 -10.13 -6.17
C ILE A 192 -23.52 -10.16 -7.08
N THR A 193 -23.98 -9.00 -7.58
CA THR A 193 -25.15 -8.93 -8.48
C THR A 193 -24.95 -9.71 -9.78
N VAL A 194 -23.78 -9.60 -10.42
CA VAL A 194 -23.46 -10.35 -11.64
C VAL A 194 -23.50 -11.86 -11.40
N ARG A 195 -22.97 -12.34 -10.25
CA ARG A 195 -23.02 -13.77 -9.91
C ARG A 195 -24.45 -14.26 -9.75
N TYR A 196 -25.32 -13.51 -9.07
CA TYR A 196 -26.72 -13.88 -8.91
C TYR A 196 -27.52 -13.89 -10.21
N GLN A 197 -27.15 -13.07 -11.20
CA GLN A 197 -27.84 -13.02 -12.48
C GLN A 197 -27.41 -14.14 -13.45
N SER A 198 -26.31 -14.85 -13.14
CA SER A 198 -25.78 -15.98 -13.91
C SER A 198 -26.21 -17.36 -13.40
N ILE A 199 -26.98 -17.41 -12.30
CA ILE A 199 -27.59 -18.62 -11.71
C ILE A 199 -29.08 -18.64 -12.11
#